data_AF-A0A838EEQ7-F1
#
_entry.id   AF-A0A838EEQ7-F1
#
_cell.length_a   1.000
_cell.length_b   1.000
_cell.length_c   1.000
_cell.angle_alpha   90.00
_cell.angle_beta   90.00
_cell.angle_gamma   90.00
#
_symmetry.space_group_name_H-M   'P 1'
#
loop_
_entity.id
_entity.type
_entity.pdbx_description
1 polymer ?
#
loop_
_entity_poly.entity_id
_entity_poly.type
_entity_poly.pdbx_seq_one_letter_code
_entity_poly.pdbx_strand_id
1 'polypeptide(L)'
;MRTPGDRGHHDENRCGRSRTAEVYDVAVAPHCPNGPISLAASLQVDFCATNVIIQEQSLGLHYNTGYGDLPEAEMLDYLTDPLPLTPRDGFLPRPVGPGLGVDIDEEAVRRGSVPWTLLDPTWRYPDGRIAEW
;
A
#
# COMPACT_ATOMS: atom_id res chain seq x y z
N MET A 1 -45.85 -17.10 1.21
CA MET A 1 -45.89 -15.62 1.13
C MET A 1 -44.67 -15.11 1.91
N ARG A 2 -43.83 -14.26 1.28
CA ARG A 2 -42.49 -13.76 1.69
C ARG A 2 -42.46 -13.22 3.14
N THR A 3 -41.35 -13.28 3.89
CA THR A 3 -40.08 -12.60 3.57
C THR A 3 -38.78 -13.39 3.85
N PRO A 4 -37.82 -13.37 2.92
CA PRO A 4 -36.40 -13.66 3.20
C PRO A 4 -35.81 -12.43 3.90
N GLY A 5 -35.40 -12.60 5.16
CA GLY A 5 -34.96 -11.51 6.03
C GLY A 5 -33.60 -11.74 6.68
N ASP A 6 -32.82 -12.73 6.22
CA ASP A 6 -31.44 -12.89 6.65
C ASP A 6 -30.56 -11.94 5.82
N ARG A 7 -30.64 -10.65 6.17
CA ARG A 7 -29.71 -9.64 5.66
C ARG A 7 -28.35 -10.03 6.22
N GLY A 8 -27.50 -10.51 5.32
CA GLY A 8 -26.09 -10.78 5.59
C GLY A 8 -25.49 -9.65 6.42
N HIS A 9 -24.82 -10.04 7.49
CA HIS A 9 -24.03 -9.17 8.33
C HIS A 9 -23.05 -8.41 7.41
N HIS A 10 -23.37 -7.15 7.11
CA HIS A 10 -22.48 -6.22 6.42
C HIS A 10 -21.34 -5.89 7.39
N ASP A 11 -20.40 -6.83 7.48
CA ASP A 11 -19.14 -6.67 8.20
C ASP A 11 -18.20 -5.85 7.30
N GLU A 12 -18.57 -4.58 7.11
CA GLU A 12 -17.96 -3.69 6.11
C GLU A 12 -16.58 -3.14 6.52
N ASN A 13 -16.09 -3.43 7.73
CA ASN A 13 -14.80 -2.91 8.22
C ASN A 13 -13.94 -4.01 8.86
N ARG A 14 -13.38 -4.90 8.04
CA ARG A 14 -12.41 -5.91 8.49
C ARG A 14 -11.00 -5.33 8.66
N CYS A 15 -10.87 -4.39 9.59
CA CYS A 15 -9.60 -3.91 10.17
C CYS A 15 -8.96 -5.00 11.10
N GLY A 16 -9.05 -6.29 10.73
CA GLY A 16 -8.98 -7.44 11.65
C GLY A 16 -7.69 -7.58 12.46
N ARG A 17 -6.52 -7.36 11.84
CA ARG A 17 -5.24 -7.38 12.57
C ARG A 17 -5.09 -6.16 13.49
N SER A 18 -5.58 -5.00 13.07
CA SER A 18 -5.54 -3.77 13.87
C SER A 18 -6.36 -3.91 15.15
N ARG A 19 -7.58 -4.47 15.03
CA ARG A 19 -8.45 -4.74 16.19
C ARG A 19 -7.82 -5.74 17.17
N THR A 20 -7.13 -6.76 16.67
CA THR A 20 -6.39 -7.70 17.54
C THR A 20 -5.23 -7.00 18.24
N ALA A 21 -4.54 -6.05 17.62
CA ALA A 21 -3.49 -5.28 18.30
C ALA A 21 -4.06 -4.31 19.34
N GLU A 22 -5.24 -3.73 19.07
CA GLU A 22 -5.91 -2.77 19.95
C GLU A 22 -6.21 -3.35 21.34
N VAL A 23 -6.60 -4.64 21.45
CA VAL A 23 -6.88 -5.26 22.77
C VAL A 23 -5.64 -5.43 23.65
N TYR A 24 -4.45 -5.20 23.10
CA TYR A 24 -3.17 -5.24 23.81
C TYR A 24 -2.54 -3.85 23.96
N ASP A 25 -3.28 -2.77 23.69
CA ASP A 25 -2.76 -1.39 23.67
C ASP A 25 -1.57 -1.20 22.73
N VAL A 26 -1.53 -1.96 21.63
CA VAL A 26 -0.46 -1.88 20.63
C VAL A 26 -0.89 -0.98 19.48
N ALA A 27 -0.10 0.06 19.24
CA ALA A 27 -0.21 0.91 18.06
C ALA A 27 0.24 0.16 16.79
N VAL A 28 -0.40 0.48 15.67
CA VAL A 28 -0.14 -0.12 14.37
C VAL A 28 0.47 0.93 13.44
N ALA A 29 1.51 0.52 12.73
CA ALA A 29 2.14 1.26 11.64
C ALA A 29 2.18 0.32 10.44
N PRO A 30 1.22 0.39 9.50
CA PRO A 30 1.18 -0.53 8.39
C PRO A 30 2.42 -0.40 7.51
N HIS A 31 3.05 -1.54 7.24
CA HIS A 31 4.19 -1.62 6.32
C HIS A 31 3.68 -1.53 4.88
N CYS A 32 4.10 -0.51 4.13
CA CYS A 32 3.59 -0.23 2.79
C CYS A 32 4.64 0.40 1.85
N PRO A 33 5.70 -0.35 1.48
CA PRO A 33 6.77 0.18 0.64
C PRO A 33 6.50 0.09 -0.87
N ASN A 34 5.33 -0.45 -1.27
CA ASN A 34 5.06 -0.91 -2.63
C ASN A 34 4.52 0.21 -3.54
N GLY A 35 3.37 -0.02 -4.18
CA GLY A 35 2.75 0.88 -5.16
C GLY A 35 1.42 1.50 -4.69
N PRO A 36 0.75 2.27 -5.57
CA PRO A 36 -0.37 3.13 -5.19
C PRO A 36 -1.59 2.34 -4.69
N ILE A 37 -1.82 1.14 -5.23
CA ILE A 37 -2.90 0.25 -4.79
C ILE A 37 -2.69 -0.19 -3.33
N SER A 38 -1.45 -0.55 -2.98
CA SER A 38 -1.11 -0.96 -1.61
C SER A 38 -1.33 0.20 -0.64
N LEU A 39 -0.89 1.41 -1.01
CA LEU A 39 -1.05 2.59 -0.18
C LEU A 39 -2.53 2.95 -0.01
N ALA A 40 -3.30 3.00 -1.10
CA ALA A 40 -4.73 3.29 -1.05
C ALA A 40 -5.50 2.27 -0.19
N ALA A 41 -5.15 0.98 -0.27
CA ALA A 41 -5.73 -0.06 0.56
C ALA A 41 -5.33 0.07 2.04
N SER A 42 -4.07 0.41 2.32
CA SER A 42 -3.58 0.67 3.69
C SER A 42 -4.33 1.84 4.32
N LEU A 43 -4.53 2.94 3.57
CA LEU A 43 -5.29 4.09 4.04
C LEU A 43 -6.73 3.73 4.45
N GLN A 44 -7.38 2.77 3.79
CA GLN A 44 -8.71 2.31 4.24
C GLN A 44 -8.66 1.70 5.65
N VAL A 45 -7.57 1.00 5.99
CA VAL A 45 -7.31 0.49 7.34
C VAL A 45 -7.02 1.64 8.30
N ASP A 46 -6.15 2.58 7.93
CA ASP A 46 -5.77 3.73 8.76
C ASP A 46 -7.00 4.57 9.14
N PHE A 47 -7.91 4.78 8.20
CA PHE A 47 -9.15 5.52 8.45
C PHE A 47 -10.25 4.68 9.12
N CYS A 48 -10.13 3.34 9.20
CA CYS A 48 -11.06 2.48 9.96
C CYS A 48 -10.57 2.01 11.33
N ALA A 49 -9.29 2.19 11.66
CA ALA A 49 -8.69 1.76 12.92
C ALA A 49 -8.19 2.95 13.75
N THR A 50 -8.57 2.95 15.02
CA THR A 50 -8.20 3.97 16.01
C THR A 50 -6.75 3.86 16.48
N ASN A 51 -6.16 2.68 16.41
CA ASN A 51 -4.81 2.40 16.88
C ASN A 51 -3.73 2.53 15.79
N VAL A 52 -4.07 3.00 14.59
CA VAL A 52 -3.08 3.35 13.57
C VAL A 52 -2.61 4.78 13.79
N ILE A 53 -1.30 4.98 13.96
CA ILE A 53 -0.73 6.29 14.34
C ILE A 53 0.17 6.90 13.26
N ILE A 54 0.77 6.08 12.42
CA ILE A 54 1.64 6.48 11.30
C ILE A 54 1.42 5.51 10.14
N GLN A 55 1.61 6.00 8.92
CA GLN A 55 1.50 5.22 7.70
C GLN A 55 2.80 5.34 6.92
N GLU A 56 3.41 4.21 6.57
CA GLU A 56 4.57 4.18 5.69
C GLU A 56 4.16 4.45 4.23
N GLN A 57 5.01 5.17 3.51
CA GLN A 57 4.88 5.41 2.08
C GLN A 57 6.28 5.65 1.47
N SER A 58 6.44 5.34 0.18
CA SER A 58 7.74 5.39 -0.52
C SER A 58 7.92 6.54 -1.52
N LEU A 59 7.02 7.52 -1.55
CA LEU A 59 7.05 8.65 -2.48
C LEU A 59 8.34 9.46 -2.32
N GLY A 60 9.00 9.70 -3.44
CA GLY A 60 10.25 10.46 -3.48
C GLY A 60 11.45 9.74 -2.82
N LEU A 61 11.31 8.45 -2.48
CA LEU A 61 12.42 7.61 -2.03
C LEU A 61 13.06 6.88 -3.22
N HIS A 62 14.28 6.39 -3.02
CA HIS A 62 15.26 5.82 -3.97
C HIS A 62 14.76 4.88 -5.09
N TYR A 63 13.50 4.44 -5.08
CA TYR A 63 12.87 3.64 -6.15
C TYR A 63 12.47 4.50 -7.36
N ASN A 64 12.32 5.81 -7.19
CA ASN A 64 11.94 6.72 -8.27
C ASN A 64 13.03 6.92 -9.34
N THR A 65 14.29 6.62 -9.04
CA THR A 65 15.43 6.77 -9.97
C THR A 65 15.69 5.54 -10.83
N GLY A 66 14.78 4.56 -10.84
CA GLY A 66 14.96 3.29 -11.55
C GLY A 66 15.88 2.33 -10.80
N TYR A 67 15.84 1.06 -11.19
CA TYR A 67 16.62 -0.01 -10.56
C TYR A 67 17.28 -0.90 -11.62
N GLY A 68 18.61 -0.95 -11.63
CA GLY A 68 19.37 -1.68 -12.65
C GLY A 68 19.10 -1.12 -14.05
N ASP A 69 18.61 -1.98 -14.96
CA ASP A 69 18.23 -1.60 -16.33
C ASP A 69 16.76 -1.15 -16.44
N LEU A 70 16.03 -1.05 -15.32
CA LEU A 70 14.63 -0.63 -15.32
C LEU A 70 14.50 0.90 -15.36
N PRO A 71 13.47 1.41 -16.07
CA PRO A 71 13.24 2.84 -16.17
C PRO A 71 12.87 3.45 -14.82
N GLU A 72 13.07 4.76 -14.70
CA GLU A 72 12.53 5.58 -13.62
C GLU A 72 11.01 5.48 -13.59
N ALA A 73 10.44 5.28 -12.40
CA ALA A 73 9.00 5.27 -12.18
C ALA A 73 8.69 5.61 -10.73
N GLU A 74 7.72 6.49 -10.52
CA GLU A 74 7.16 6.82 -9.21
C GLU A 74 5.79 6.16 -9.02
N MET A 75 5.41 5.91 -7.77
CA MET A 75 4.13 5.36 -7.38
C MET A 75 2.94 6.11 -8.01
N LEU A 76 3.04 7.44 -8.12
CA LEU A 76 1.96 8.30 -8.63
C LEU A 76 1.85 8.29 -10.16
N ASP A 77 2.88 7.83 -10.88
CA ASP A 77 2.89 7.82 -12.35
C ASP A 77 1.88 6.81 -12.94
N TYR A 78 1.41 5.87 -12.12
CA TYR A 78 0.43 4.86 -12.50
C TYR A 78 -1.02 5.26 -12.16
N LEU A 79 -1.25 6.50 -11.72
CA LEU A 79 -2.57 7.05 -11.42
C LEU A 79 -3.00 8.06 -12.49
N THR A 80 -4.27 8.05 -12.86
CA THR A 80 -4.82 9.11 -13.74
C THR A 80 -4.97 10.44 -12.99
N ASP A 81 -5.21 10.37 -11.68
CA ASP A 81 -5.19 11.51 -10.75
C ASP A 81 -4.32 11.17 -9.53
N PRO A 82 -3.19 11.86 -9.31
CA PRO A 82 -2.31 11.61 -8.17
C PRO A 82 -2.80 12.28 -6.87
N LEU A 83 -3.77 13.20 -6.94
CA LEU A 83 -4.20 14.01 -5.79
C LEU A 83 -4.66 13.18 -4.58
N PRO A 84 -5.37 12.04 -4.71
CA PRO A 84 -5.79 11.24 -3.57
C PRO A 84 -4.65 10.65 -2.76
N LEU A 85 -3.46 10.46 -3.35
CA LEU A 85 -2.27 9.91 -2.68
C LEU A 85 -1.12 10.93 -2.58
N THR A 86 -1.38 12.22 -2.80
CA THR A 86 -0.37 13.27 -2.66
C THR A 86 -0.32 13.80 -1.23
N PRO A 87 0.81 13.66 -0.50
CA PRO A 87 0.95 14.19 0.85
C PRO A 87 0.85 15.72 0.90
N ARG A 88 0.25 16.25 1.96
CA ARG A 88 0.18 17.67 2.28
C ARG A 88 0.59 17.86 3.73
N ASP A 89 1.64 18.65 3.96
CA ASP A 89 2.18 18.93 5.29
C ASP A 89 2.51 17.67 6.12
N GLY A 90 2.94 16.59 5.44
CA GLY A 90 3.26 15.31 6.06
C GLY A 90 2.07 14.34 6.24
N PHE A 91 0.87 14.71 5.77
CA PHE A 91 -0.34 13.89 5.88
C PHE A 91 -0.87 13.48 4.52
N LEU A 92 -1.38 12.25 4.41
CA LEU A 92 -2.15 11.80 3.27
C LEU A 92 -3.63 12.14 3.47
N PRO A 93 -4.33 12.68 2.45
CA PRO A 93 -5.76 12.90 2.55
C PRO A 93 -6.51 11.56 2.56
N ARG A 94 -7.73 11.54 3.08
CA ARG A 94 -8.61 10.38 2.95
C ARG A 94 -9.11 10.26 1.50
N PRO A 95 -8.88 9.14 0.80
CA PRO A 95 -9.51 8.89 -0.49
C PRO A 95 -11.04 8.81 -0.31
N VAL A 96 -11.79 9.58 -1.08
CA VAL A 96 -13.27 9.67 -0.98
C VAL A 96 -14.00 9.06 -2.17
N GLY A 97 -13.27 8.67 -3.22
CA GLY A 97 -13.84 7.98 -4.38
C GLY A 97 -14.33 6.57 -4.03
N PRO A 98 -15.11 5.94 -4.92
CA PRO A 98 -15.55 4.57 -4.73
C PRO A 98 -14.38 3.58 -4.65
N GLY A 99 -14.57 2.46 -3.96
CA GLY A 99 -13.55 1.43 -3.81
C GLY A 99 -12.33 1.95 -3.04
N LEU A 100 -11.15 1.89 -3.67
CA LEU A 100 -9.91 2.40 -3.07
C LEU A 100 -9.76 3.93 -3.20
N GLY A 101 -10.62 4.59 -3.97
CA GLY A 101 -10.59 6.04 -4.18
C GLY A 101 -9.43 6.52 -5.05
N VAL A 102 -8.89 5.64 -5.91
CA VAL A 102 -7.84 5.93 -6.90
C VAL A 102 -8.21 5.29 -8.24
N ASP A 103 -7.83 5.97 -9.33
CA ASP A 103 -8.01 5.49 -10.70
C ASP A 103 -6.65 5.21 -11.33
N ILE A 104 -6.51 4.03 -11.97
CA ILE A 104 -5.24 3.55 -12.53
C ILE A 104 -5.10 3.99 -13.98
N ASP A 105 -3.92 4.52 -14.35
CA ASP A 105 -3.55 4.70 -15.75
C ASP A 105 -3.11 3.34 -16.33
N GLU A 106 -4.07 2.62 -16.92
CA GLU A 106 -3.79 1.33 -17.55
C GLU A 106 -2.75 1.40 -18.67
N GLU A 107 -2.65 2.53 -19.37
CA GLU A 107 -1.69 2.68 -20.46
C GLU A 107 -0.27 2.85 -19.90
N ALA A 108 -0.12 3.60 -18.81
CA ALA A 108 1.13 3.65 -18.06
C ALA A 108 1.55 2.27 -17.55
N VAL A 109 0.60 1.49 -17.00
CA VAL A 109 0.86 0.12 -16.56
C VAL A 109 1.31 -0.76 -17.72
N ARG A 110 0.65 -0.71 -18.89
CA ARG A 110 1.05 -1.48 -20.08
C ARG A 110 2.44 -1.11 -20.56
N ARG A 111 2.79 0.19 -20.58
CA ARG A 111 4.13 0.65 -20.95
C ARG A 111 5.21 0.17 -19.98
N GLY A 112 4.92 0.17 -18.68
CA GLY A 112 5.84 -0.27 -17.62
C GLY A 112 5.92 -1.79 -17.45
N SER A 113 4.95 -2.56 -17.96
CA SER A 113 4.88 -4.02 -17.87
C SER A 113 5.84 -4.71 -18.84
N VAL A 114 7.13 -4.40 -18.73
CA VAL A 114 8.21 -5.06 -19.47
C VAL A 114 8.70 -6.30 -18.71
N PRO A 115 9.17 -7.35 -19.39
CA PRO A 115 9.81 -8.48 -18.71
C PRO A 115 11.06 -8.01 -17.94
N TRP A 116 11.13 -8.34 -16.66
CA TRP A 116 12.28 -8.06 -15.82
C TRP A 116 12.61 -9.24 -14.92
N THR A 117 13.81 -9.27 -14.38
CA THR A 117 14.24 -10.29 -13.42
C THR A 117 15.08 -9.61 -12.36
N LEU A 118 14.59 -9.62 -11.13
CA LEU A 118 15.35 -9.24 -9.95
C LEU A 118 15.77 -10.52 -9.25
N LEU A 119 17.08 -10.72 -9.11
CA LEU A 119 17.60 -11.83 -8.34
C LEU A 119 17.57 -11.47 -6.86
N ASP A 120 17.18 -12.41 -6.01
CA ASP A 120 17.28 -12.22 -4.57
C ASP A 120 18.74 -11.96 -4.19
N PRO A 121 19.04 -10.83 -3.53
CA PRO A 121 20.41 -10.51 -3.19
C PRO A 121 20.87 -11.50 -2.11
N THR A 122 21.91 -12.29 -2.43
CA THR A 122 22.50 -13.23 -1.47
C THR A 122 23.60 -12.51 -0.70
N TRP A 123 23.28 -12.09 0.53
CA TRP A 123 24.25 -11.47 1.43
C TRP A 123 25.00 -12.53 2.23
N ARG A 124 26.32 -12.33 2.40
CA ARG A 124 27.16 -13.20 3.22
C ARG A 124 28.00 -12.39 4.19
N TYR A 125 28.13 -12.91 5.41
CA TYR A 125 29.08 -12.38 6.38
C TYR A 125 30.53 -12.64 5.93
N PRO A 126 31.53 -11.94 6.50
CA PRO A 126 32.94 -12.14 6.15
C PRO A 126 33.45 -13.58 6.33
N ASP A 127 32.79 -14.38 7.17
CA ASP A 127 33.10 -15.80 7.40
C ASP A 127 32.38 -16.76 6.43
N GLY A 128 31.65 -16.24 5.45
CA GLY A 128 30.97 -17.00 4.41
C GLY A 128 29.56 -17.48 4.76
N ARG A 129 29.08 -17.27 6.00
CA ARG A 129 27.69 -17.61 6.37
C ARG A 129 26.69 -16.72 5.64
N ILE A 130 25.54 -17.29 5.30
CA ILE A 130 24.42 -16.53 4.70
C ILE A 130 23.85 -15.59 5.75
N ALA A 131 23.70 -14.32 5.39
CA ALA A 131 22.99 -13.34 6.21
C ALA A 131 21.48 -13.44 5.93
N GLU A 132 20.69 -13.12 6.95
CA GLU A 132 19.26 -12.87 6.74
C GLU A 132 19.09 -11.67 5.79
N TRP A 133 18.03 -11.71 5.00
CA TRP A 133 17.71 -10.69 4.00
C TRP A 133 17.15 -9.43 4.67
#